data_AF-A0A8C8SA94-F1
#
_entry.id   AF-A0A8C8SA94-F1
#
_cell.length_a   1.000
_cell.length_b   1.000
_cell.length_c   1.000
_cell.angle_alpha   90.00
_cell.angle_beta   90.00
_cell.angle_gamma   90.00
#
_symmetry.space_group_name_H-M   'P 1'
#
loop_
_entity.id
_entity.type
_entity.pdbx_description
1 polymer ?
#
loop_
_entity_poly.entity_id
_entity_poly.type
_entity_poly.pdbx_seq_one_letter_code
_entity_poly.pdbx_strand_id
1 'polypeptide(L)'
;MVSLFTGRVLITNNKERDKVDTERELSQRLENKVVLLYFGSGECARCQEFSPVLKDFFVRLTDEFYVERASQLILVYVSQDETEEKQEKFLKTMPKRWLFLPFQDAFKRALGLRFAVSNTPAVVVLKPSGEVIVGNAVEEIRYMGTACFRNWQEAAELVDRSFLSAEDFDELAKRSITDPIRRLKYKLDKKRRKKEREDDAVS
;
A
#
# COMPACT_ATOMS: atom_id res chain seq x y z
N MET A 1 11.07 1.51 -11.84
CA MET A 1 9.77 0.86 -11.62
C MET A 1 9.18 1.08 -10.21
N VAL A 2 9.92 1.62 -9.24
CA VAL A 2 9.46 1.73 -7.83
C VAL A 2 10.05 3.01 -7.20
N SER A 3 10.52 3.94 -8.03
CA SER A 3 11.43 5.01 -7.61
C SER A 3 10.81 6.03 -6.66
N LEU A 4 9.48 6.15 -6.65
CA LEU A 4 8.80 7.09 -5.76
C LEU A 4 9.02 6.73 -4.28
N PHE A 5 9.01 5.45 -3.94
CA PHE A 5 9.15 4.97 -2.55
C PHE A 5 10.50 4.29 -2.28
N THR A 6 11.46 4.39 -3.19
CA THR A 6 12.81 3.82 -2.98
C THR A 6 13.43 4.39 -1.71
N GLY A 7 13.84 3.50 -0.80
CA GLY A 7 14.42 3.87 0.51
C GLY A 7 13.41 4.42 1.52
N ARG A 8 12.10 4.30 1.26
CA ARG A 8 11.03 4.68 2.19
C ARG A 8 10.40 3.46 2.84
N VAL A 9 9.74 3.68 3.96
CA VAL A 9 9.00 2.62 4.66
C VAL A 9 7.51 2.89 4.48
N LEU A 10 6.80 1.94 3.89
CA LEU A 10 5.34 1.91 3.91
C LEU A 10 4.89 0.95 5.01
N ILE A 11 3.75 1.24 5.62
CA ILE A 11 3.17 0.37 6.66
C ILE A 11 1.85 -0.16 6.14
N THR A 12 1.63 -1.46 6.29
CA THR A 12 0.35 -2.09 5.98
C THR A 12 -0.65 -1.80 7.10
N ASN A 13 -1.89 -1.46 6.74
CA ASN A 13 -2.98 -1.19 7.69
C ASN A 13 -3.57 -2.46 8.33
N ASN A 14 -2.75 -3.47 8.62
CA ASN A 14 -3.16 -4.68 9.30
C ASN A 14 -2.90 -4.57 10.82
N LYS A 15 -3.35 -5.59 11.58
CA LYS A 15 -3.19 -5.61 13.04
C LYS A 15 -1.72 -5.59 13.48
N GLU A 16 -0.84 -6.14 12.66
CA GLU A 16 0.59 -6.28 12.95
C GLU A 16 1.40 -5.05 12.53
N ARG A 17 0.79 -4.12 11.76
CA ARG A 17 1.44 -2.95 11.17
C ARG A 17 2.72 -3.32 10.44
N ASP A 18 2.62 -4.31 9.56
CA ASP A 18 3.79 -4.83 8.83
C ASP A 18 4.46 -3.70 8.06
N LYS A 19 5.75 -3.50 8.36
CA LYS A 19 6.60 -2.53 7.67
C LYS A 19 7.07 -3.15 6.37
N VAL A 20 6.72 -2.50 5.27
CA VAL A 20 7.25 -2.74 3.94
C VAL A 20 8.41 -1.77 3.75
N ASP A 21 9.59 -2.17 4.21
CA ASP A 21 10.81 -1.35 4.25
C ASP A 21 11.88 -1.81 3.25
N THR A 22 11.80 -3.05 2.77
CA THR A 22 12.72 -3.54 1.76
C THR A 22 12.27 -3.11 0.37
N GLU A 23 13.24 -2.65 -0.44
CA GLU A 23 13.00 -2.28 -1.84
C GLU A 23 12.35 -3.42 -2.64
N ARG A 24 12.73 -4.67 -2.36
CA ARG A 24 12.15 -5.86 -3.01
C ARG A 24 10.67 -6.03 -2.69
N GLU A 25 10.28 -5.86 -1.43
CA GLU A 25 8.88 -6.02 -1.03
C GLU A 25 8.02 -4.86 -1.55
N LEU A 26 8.52 -3.63 -1.50
CA LEU A 26 7.86 -2.48 -2.14
C LEU A 26 7.70 -2.71 -3.64
N SER A 27 8.74 -3.23 -4.29
CA SER A 27 8.68 -3.55 -5.72
C SER A 27 7.58 -4.57 -6.00
N GLN A 28 7.56 -5.69 -5.28
CA GLN A 28 6.54 -6.72 -5.47
C GLN A 28 5.12 -6.21 -5.19
N ARG A 29 4.95 -5.30 -4.22
CA ARG A 29 3.64 -4.72 -3.87
C ARG A 29 3.14 -3.71 -4.89
N LEU A 30 4.04 -2.98 -5.56
CA LEU A 30 3.70 -1.88 -6.48
C LEU A 30 3.83 -2.26 -7.96
N GLU A 31 4.56 -3.32 -8.29
CA GLU A 31 4.80 -3.75 -9.66
C GLU A 31 3.49 -4.13 -10.36
N ASN A 32 3.33 -3.63 -11.59
CA ASN A 32 2.16 -3.87 -12.43
C ASN A 32 0.83 -3.54 -11.73
N LYS A 33 0.81 -2.50 -10.88
CA LYS A 33 -0.39 -1.97 -10.24
C LYS A 33 -0.50 -0.46 -10.38
N VAL A 34 -1.72 0.02 -10.57
CA VAL A 34 -2.06 1.44 -10.42
C VAL A 34 -1.96 1.81 -8.95
N VAL A 35 -1.28 2.93 -8.65
CA VAL A 35 -1.08 3.42 -7.28
C VAL A 35 -1.96 4.64 -7.05
N LEU A 36 -2.81 4.57 -6.02
CA LEU A 36 -3.60 5.71 -5.55
C LEU A 36 -2.91 6.34 -4.35
N LEU A 37 -2.49 7.60 -4.48
CA LEU A 37 -2.06 8.40 -3.34
C LEU A 37 -3.26 9.17 -2.82
N TYR A 38 -3.78 8.76 -1.67
CA TYR A 38 -4.87 9.46 -1.02
C TYR A 38 -4.35 10.43 0.03
N PHE A 39 -4.52 11.72 -0.22
CA PHE A 39 -4.21 12.81 0.70
C PHE A 39 -5.49 13.18 1.45
N GLY A 40 -5.49 12.94 2.75
CA GLY A 40 -6.65 13.17 3.60
C GLY A 40 -6.27 13.43 5.05
N SER A 41 -7.27 13.87 5.81
CA SER A 41 -7.18 14.07 7.26
C SER A 41 -8.52 13.67 7.88
N GLY A 42 -8.46 13.08 9.07
CA GLY A 42 -9.62 12.72 9.87
C GLY A 42 -10.41 13.92 10.40
N GLU A 43 -9.86 15.14 10.34
CA GLU A 43 -10.56 16.37 10.78
C GLU A 43 -11.22 17.13 9.63
N CYS A 44 -10.87 16.81 8.39
CA CYS A 44 -11.45 17.45 7.24
C CYS A 44 -12.84 16.87 6.96
N ALA A 45 -13.90 17.68 7.08
CA ALA A 45 -15.28 17.27 6.81
C ALA A 45 -15.46 16.67 5.40
N ARG A 46 -14.86 17.30 4.38
CA ARG A 46 -14.89 16.78 3.00
C ARG A 46 -14.18 15.42 2.88
N CYS A 47 -13.10 15.20 3.65
CA CYS A 47 -12.44 13.90 3.69
C CYS A 47 -13.32 12.86 4.38
N GLN A 48 -14.01 13.19 5.46
CA GLN A 48 -14.92 12.28 6.15
C GLN A 48 -16.08 11.83 5.25
N GLU A 49 -16.60 12.73 4.40
CA GLU A 49 -17.63 12.39 3.40
C GLU A 49 -17.10 11.52 2.26
N PHE A 50 -15.89 11.79 1.77
CA PHE A 50 -15.31 11.07 0.64
C PHE A 50 -14.70 9.71 1.02
N SER A 51 -14.15 9.60 2.23
CA SER A 51 -13.51 8.39 2.74
C SER A 51 -14.35 7.10 2.63
N PRO A 52 -15.65 7.07 2.98
CA PRO A 52 -16.49 5.89 2.78
C PRO A 52 -16.67 5.54 1.30
N VAL A 53 -16.76 6.55 0.41
CA VAL A 53 -16.85 6.34 -1.04
C VAL A 53 -15.57 5.70 -1.57
N LEU A 54 -14.40 6.22 -1.16
CA LEU A 54 -13.10 5.66 -1.54
C LEU A 54 -12.90 4.24 -1.00
N LYS A 55 -13.37 3.98 0.22
CA LYS A 55 -13.35 2.64 0.83
C LYS A 55 -14.20 1.66 0.01
N ASP A 56 -15.44 2.02 -0.32
CA ASP A 56 -16.34 1.18 -1.12
C ASP A 56 -15.76 0.92 -2.51
N PHE A 57 -15.25 1.96 -3.18
CA PHE A 57 -14.55 1.86 -4.46
C PHE A 57 -13.39 0.84 -4.40
N PHE A 58 -12.53 0.94 -3.38
CA PHE A 58 -11.38 0.04 -3.23
C PHE A 58 -11.82 -1.41 -2.95
N VAL A 59 -12.81 -1.61 -2.08
CA VAL A 59 -13.32 -2.93 -1.72
C VAL A 59 -13.95 -3.61 -2.95
N ARG A 60 -14.80 -2.90 -3.70
CA ARG A 60 -15.42 -3.45 -4.93
C ARG A 60 -14.42 -3.88 -5.99
N LEU A 61 -13.24 -3.27 -6.02
CA LEU A 61 -12.19 -3.62 -6.98
C LEU A 61 -11.24 -4.72 -6.48
N THR A 62 -11.21 -5.01 -5.19
CA THR A 62 -10.16 -5.88 -4.61
C THR A 62 -10.68 -7.07 -3.82
N ASP A 63 -11.93 -7.03 -3.35
CA ASP A 63 -12.51 -8.08 -2.53
C ASP A 63 -13.13 -9.19 -3.39
N GLU A 64 -12.87 -10.45 -3.00
CA GLU A 64 -13.31 -11.66 -3.70
C GLU A 64 -14.84 -11.77 -3.75
N PHE A 65 -15.55 -11.09 -2.85
CA PHE A 65 -17.01 -11.01 -2.90
C PHE A 65 -17.54 -10.28 -4.15
N TYR A 66 -16.79 -9.30 -4.66
CA TYR A 66 -17.21 -8.47 -5.79
C TYR A 66 -16.54 -8.83 -7.10
N VAL A 67 -15.31 -9.36 -7.06
CA VAL A 67 -14.52 -9.68 -8.24
C VAL A 67 -13.82 -11.02 -8.08
N GLU A 68 -13.81 -11.83 -9.15
CA GLU A 68 -13.10 -13.12 -9.17
C GLU A 68 -11.58 -12.95 -9.00
N ARG A 69 -11.04 -11.82 -9.47
CA ARG A 69 -9.62 -11.47 -9.35
C ARG A 69 -9.49 -10.05 -8.83
N ALA A 70 -8.74 -9.89 -7.75
CA ALA A 70 -8.41 -8.57 -7.21
C ALA A 70 -7.73 -7.72 -8.29
N SER A 71 -8.26 -6.51 -8.50
CA SER A 71 -7.70 -5.54 -9.42
C SER A 71 -6.25 -5.23 -9.10
N GLN A 72 -5.48 -4.90 -10.13
CA GLN A 72 -4.10 -4.44 -10.03
C GLN A 72 -4.05 -2.99 -9.51
N LEU A 73 -4.54 -2.80 -8.28
CA LEU A 73 -4.71 -1.52 -7.62
C LEU A 73 -4.09 -1.58 -6.23
N ILE A 74 -3.41 -0.51 -5.83
CA ILE A 74 -2.95 -0.32 -4.46
C ILE A 74 -3.19 1.11 -4.02
N LEU A 75 -3.52 1.28 -2.74
CA LEU A 75 -3.80 2.57 -2.15
C LEU A 75 -2.79 2.88 -1.05
N VAL A 76 -2.18 4.05 -1.13
CA VAL A 76 -1.25 4.60 -0.13
C VAL A 76 -1.88 5.83 0.49
N TYR A 77 -2.17 5.76 1.78
CA TYR A 77 -2.66 6.88 2.56
C TYR A 77 -1.52 7.81 2.98
N VAL A 78 -1.66 9.08 2.62
CA VAL A 78 -0.76 10.18 2.99
C VAL A 78 -1.51 11.08 3.95
N SER A 79 -1.33 10.83 5.24
CA SER A 79 -1.98 11.60 6.31
C SER A 79 -1.52 13.07 6.32
N GLN A 80 -2.51 13.96 6.28
CA GLN A 80 -2.41 15.40 6.58
C GLN A 80 -2.95 15.71 7.99
N ASP A 81 -3.04 14.70 8.85
CA ASP A 81 -3.48 14.86 10.24
C ASP A 81 -2.41 15.61 11.04
N GLU A 82 -2.85 16.39 12.04
CA GLU A 82 -1.96 17.09 12.96
C GLU A 82 -1.35 16.17 14.04
N THR A 83 -2.00 15.04 14.33
CA THR A 83 -1.55 14.09 15.36
C THR A 83 -1.60 12.64 14.88
N GLU A 84 -0.69 11.82 15.43
CA GLU A 84 -0.59 10.39 15.10
C GLU A 84 -1.87 9.62 15.51
N GLU A 85 -2.47 10.01 16.63
CA GLU A 85 -3.70 9.41 17.16
C GLU A 85 -4.88 9.56 16.18
N LYS A 86 -4.98 10.72 15.51
CA LYS A 86 -6.00 10.98 14.49
C LYS A 86 -5.76 10.12 13.26
N GLN A 87 -4.51 10.05 12.78
CA GLN A 87 -4.12 9.15 11.69
C GLN A 87 -4.50 7.69 12.02
N GLU A 88 -4.18 7.22 13.23
CA GLU A 88 -4.51 5.87 13.67
C GLU A 88 -6.02 5.63 13.73
N LYS A 89 -6.79 6.57 14.29
CA LYS A 89 -8.25 6.47 14.38
C LYS A 89 -8.88 6.37 12.99
N PHE A 90 -8.39 7.15 12.04
CA PHE A 90 -8.83 7.09 10.65
C PHE A 90 -8.52 5.72 10.03
N LEU A 91 -7.26 5.28 10.13
CA LEU A 91 -6.79 4.00 9.59
C LEU A 91 -7.56 2.79 10.14
N LYS A 92 -7.98 2.82 11.42
CA LYS A 92 -8.84 1.76 12.02
C LYS A 92 -10.16 1.56 11.29
N THR A 93 -10.68 2.57 10.60
CA THR A 93 -11.94 2.48 9.84
C THR A 93 -11.74 2.00 8.39
N MET A 94 -10.48 1.95 7.93
CA MET A 94 -10.10 1.67 6.54
C MET A 94 -9.73 0.20 6.31
N PRO A 95 -9.77 -0.28 5.05
CA PRO A 95 -9.39 -1.65 4.70
C PRO A 95 -7.95 -1.99 5.11
N LYS A 96 -7.72 -3.25 5.50
CA LYS A 96 -6.40 -3.71 5.95
C LYS A 96 -5.34 -3.79 4.84
N ARG A 97 -5.79 -3.82 3.59
CA ARG A 97 -4.93 -3.88 2.39
C ARG A 97 -4.36 -2.51 2.00
N TRP A 98 -4.78 -1.43 2.67
CA TRP A 98 -4.20 -0.11 2.44
C TRP A 98 -2.79 -0.04 2.99
N LEU A 99 -1.93 0.67 2.28
CA LEU A 99 -0.63 1.09 2.78
C LEU A 99 -0.73 2.53 3.30
N PHE A 100 0.16 2.92 4.20
CA PHE A 100 0.24 4.29 4.67
C PHE A 100 1.68 4.67 5.02
N LEU A 101 1.95 5.99 5.00
CA LEU A 101 3.24 6.52 5.44
C LEU A 101 3.26 6.69 6.98
N PRO A 102 4.40 6.41 7.64
CA PRO A 102 4.59 6.73 9.05
C PRO A 102 4.25 8.19 9.34
N PHE A 103 3.66 8.47 10.51
CA PHE A 103 3.19 9.81 10.84
C PHE A 103 4.31 10.86 10.80
N GLN A 104 5.51 10.50 11.25
CA GLN A 104 6.68 11.40 11.30
C GLN A 104 7.48 11.47 9.98
N ASP A 105 7.03 10.80 8.91
CA ASP A 105 7.78 10.80 7.64
C ASP A 105 7.66 12.16 6.92
N ALA A 106 8.79 12.83 6.75
CA ALA A 106 8.90 14.08 6.00
C ALA A 106 8.49 13.92 4.52
N PHE A 107 8.51 12.69 4.00
CA PHE A 107 8.10 12.38 2.64
C PHE A 107 6.64 12.74 2.34
N LYS A 108 5.76 12.76 3.35
CA LYS A 108 4.36 13.21 3.19
C LYS A 108 4.26 14.62 2.61
N ARG A 109 5.12 15.54 3.08
CA ARG A 109 5.19 16.92 2.58
C ARG A 109 5.78 16.98 1.17
N ALA A 110 6.83 16.20 0.92
CA ALA A 110 7.46 16.13 -0.40
C ALA A 110 6.48 15.61 -1.48
N LEU A 111 5.64 14.62 -1.14
CA LEU A 111 4.60 14.13 -2.03
C LEU A 111 3.54 15.19 -2.33
N GLY A 112 3.06 15.91 -1.30
CA GLY A 112 2.08 16.98 -1.48
C GLY A 112 2.59 18.08 -2.42
N LEU A 113 3.84 18.51 -2.25
CA LEU A 113 4.47 19.49 -3.15
C LEU A 113 4.69 18.93 -4.56
N ARG A 114 5.20 17.69 -4.68
CA ARG A 114 5.50 17.06 -5.97
C ARG A 114 4.27 16.92 -6.85
N PHE A 115 3.12 16.63 -6.26
CA PHE A 115 1.86 16.45 -7.00
C PHE A 115 0.94 17.67 -6.91
N ALA A 116 1.46 18.82 -6.45
CA ALA A 116 0.72 20.08 -6.34
C ALA A 116 -0.63 19.95 -5.60
N VAL A 117 -0.67 19.14 -4.54
CA VAL A 117 -1.87 18.91 -3.73
C VAL A 117 -2.06 20.11 -2.81
N SER A 118 -2.94 21.03 -3.21
CA SER A 118 -3.26 22.23 -2.43
C SER A 118 -4.41 22.03 -1.44
N ASN A 119 -5.34 21.11 -1.74
CA ASN A 119 -6.56 20.91 -0.97
C ASN A 119 -6.81 19.41 -0.74
N THR A 120 -7.38 19.07 0.42
CA THR A 120 -7.84 17.71 0.74
C THR A 120 -9.38 17.65 0.75
N PRO A 121 -10.00 16.52 0.38
CA PRO A 121 -9.38 15.28 -0.11
C PRO A 121 -8.80 15.42 -1.52
N ALA A 122 -7.70 14.71 -1.78
CA ALA A 122 -7.16 14.54 -3.12
C ALA A 122 -6.70 13.10 -3.35
N VAL A 123 -6.96 12.56 -4.54
CA VAL A 123 -6.52 11.23 -4.95
C VAL A 123 -5.68 11.36 -6.21
N VAL A 124 -4.36 11.20 -6.09
CA VAL A 124 -3.47 11.18 -7.25
C VAL A 124 -3.39 9.75 -7.76
N VAL A 125 -3.67 9.54 -9.04
CA VAL A 125 -3.60 8.23 -9.70
C VAL A 125 -2.29 8.13 -10.46
N LEU A 126 -1.48 7.13 -10.14
CA LEU A 126 -0.18 6.91 -10.75
C LEU A 126 -0.13 5.57 -11.50
N LYS A 127 0.61 5.57 -12.61
CA LYS A 127 1.07 4.36 -13.29
C LYS A 127 2.06 3.58 -12.40
N PRO A 128 2.29 2.30 -12.67
CA PRO A 128 3.38 1.55 -12.05
C PRO A 128 4.77 2.21 -12.24
N SER A 129 4.96 2.98 -13.31
CA SER A 129 6.18 3.75 -13.56
C SER A 129 6.40 4.90 -12.56
N GLY A 130 5.34 5.35 -11.88
CA GLY A 130 5.32 6.54 -11.04
C GLY A 130 4.87 7.82 -11.76
N GLU A 131 4.52 7.72 -13.05
CA GLU A 131 3.92 8.82 -13.81
C GLU A 131 2.46 9.07 -13.40
N VAL A 132 2.03 10.32 -13.48
CA VAL A 132 0.65 10.71 -13.14
C VAL A 132 -0.28 10.36 -14.30
N ILE A 133 -1.34 9.62 -14.00
CA ILE A 133 -2.49 9.43 -14.89
C ILE A 133 -3.50 10.56 -14.64
N VAL A 134 -3.86 10.76 -13.36
CA VAL A 134 -4.82 11.77 -12.92
C VAL A 134 -4.29 12.49 -11.69
N GLY A 135 -4.27 13.83 -11.74
CA GLY A 135 -3.80 14.67 -10.63
C GLY A 135 -4.76 14.73 -9.44
N ASN A 136 -6.07 14.64 -9.67
CA ASN A 136 -7.06 14.50 -8.61
C ASN A 136 -8.33 13.76 -9.09
N ALA A 137 -8.46 12.49 -8.70
CA ALA A 137 -9.53 11.59 -9.11
C ALA A 137 -10.76 11.59 -8.18
N VAL A 138 -10.85 12.49 -7.20
CA VAL A 138 -11.97 12.51 -6.23
C VAL A 138 -13.33 12.58 -6.93
N GLU A 139 -13.47 13.48 -7.90
CA GLU A 139 -14.73 13.65 -8.63
C GLU A 139 -14.98 12.49 -9.61
N GLU A 140 -13.95 11.97 -10.29
CA GLU A 140 -14.08 10.77 -11.13
C GLU A 140 -14.60 9.57 -10.33
N ILE A 141 -14.06 9.33 -9.13
CA ILE A 141 -14.50 8.25 -8.25
C ILE A 141 -15.95 8.47 -7.79
N ARG A 142 -16.33 9.71 -7.46
CA ARG A 142 -17.69 10.03 -7.01
C ARG A 142 -18.74 9.81 -8.10
N TYR A 143 -18.47 10.25 -9.32
CA TYR A 143 -19.44 10.20 -10.41
C TYR A 143 -19.43 8.88 -11.19
N MET A 144 -18.26 8.31 -11.45
CA MET A 144 -18.11 7.10 -12.28
C MET A 144 -18.00 5.82 -11.45
N GLY A 145 -17.76 5.92 -10.14
CA GLY A 145 -17.56 4.75 -9.28
C GLY A 145 -16.40 3.89 -9.78
N THR A 146 -16.56 2.56 -9.78
CA THR A 146 -15.51 1.63 -10.23
C THR A 146 -15.23 1.67 -11.73
N ALA A 147 -16.10 2.28 -12.54
CA ALA A 147 -15.93 2.32 -14.00
C ALA A 147 -14.70 3.15 -14.44
N CYS A 148 -14.32 4.19 -13.69
CA CYS A 148 -13.13 4.98 -14.03
C CYS A 148 -11.82 4.18 -13.94
N PHE A 149 -11.81 3.10 -13.14
CA PHE A 149 -10.62 2.26 -13.01
C PHE A 149 -10.21 1.63 -14.34
N ARG A 150 -11.16 1.27 -15.21
CA ARG A 150 -10.86 0.71 -16.54
C ARG A 150 -10.00 1.67 -17.37
N ASN A 151 -10.35 2.95 -17.36
CA ASN A 151 -9.60 3.99 -18.07
C ASN A 151 -8.17 4.11 -17.52
N TRP A 152 -8.02 4.00 -16.19
CA TRP A 152 -6.69 4.07 -15.56
C TRP A 152 -5.86 2.81 -15.84
N GLN A 153 -6.48 1.63 -15.92
CA GLN A 153 -5.78 0.40 -16.31
C GLN A 153 -5.25 0.49 -17.74
N GLU A 154 -6.07 0.98 -18.67
CA GLU A 154 -5.68 1.19 -20.06
C GLU A 154 -4.56 2.23 -20.17
N ALA A 155 -4.70 3.37 -19.49
CA ALA A 155 -3.68 4.43 -19.48
C ALA A 155 -2.36 4.00 -18.81
N ALA A 156 -2.43 3.07 -17.86
CA ALA A 156 -1.27 2.49 -17.19
C ALA A 156 -0.59 1.36 -18.00
N GLU A 157 -1.18 0.97 -19.14
CA GLU A 157 -0.70 -0.14 -19.98
C GLU A 157 -0.43 -1.40 -19.15
N LEU A 158 -1.31 -1.69 -18.19
CA LEU A 158 -1.09 -2.81 -17.28
C LEU A 158 -1.02 -4.11 -18.07
N VAL A 159 0.01 -4.91 -17.79
CA VAL A 159 0.12 -6.23 -18.41
C VAL A 159 -0.97 -7.11 -17.82
N ASP A 160 -1.89 -7.53 -18.67
CA ASP A 160 -2.89 -8.51 -18.30
C ASP A 160 -2.22 -9.88 -18.10
N ARG A 161 -1.94 -10.22 -16.84
CA ARG A 161 -1.38 -11.52 -16.46
C ARG A 161 -2.48 -12.57 -16.25
N SER A 162 -3.67 -12.40 -16.83
CA SER A 162 -4.80 -13.35 -16.73
C SER A 162 -4.46 -14.77 -17.20
N PHE A 163 -3.39 -14.94 -17.99
CA PHE A 163 -2.85 -16.27 -18.35
C PHE A 163 -2.17 -17.03 -17.19
N LEU A 164 -1.91 -16.38 -16.05
CA LEU A 164 -1.38 -17.02 -14.83
C LEU A 164 -2.52 -17.21 -13.83
N SER A 165 -2.64 -18.43 -13.29
CA SER A 165 -3.64 -18.72 -12.26
C SER A 165 -3.35 -17.94 -10.96
N ALA A 166 -4.36 -17.73 -10.12
CA ALA A 166 -4.16 -17.06 -8.82
C ALA A 166 -3.16 -17.82 -7.92
N GLU A 167 -3.08 -19.14 -8.10
CA GLU A 167 -2.16 -20.03 -7.40
C GLU A 167 -0.70 -19.82 -7.85
N ASP A 168 -0.48 -19.57 -9.15
CA ASP A 168 0.86 -19.29 -9.68
C ASP A 168 1.43 -17.98 -9.13
N PHE A 169 0.59 -16.97 -8.87
CA PHE A 169 1.03 -15.68 -8.33
C PHE A 169 1.49 -15.80 -6.87
N ASP A 170 0.75 -16.56 -6.06
CA ASP A 170 1.07 -16.79 -4.65
C ASP A 170 2.26 -17.76 -4.49
N GLU A 171 2.45 -18.70 -5.43
CA GLU A 171 3.65 -19.53 -5.52
C GLU A 171 4.90 -18.74 -5.96
N LEU A 172 4.81 -17.84 -6.95
CA LEU A 172 5.94 -17.00 -7.37
C LEU A 172 6.41 -16.06 -6.26
N ALA A 173 5.48 -15.52 -5.47
CA ALA A 173 5.81 -14.72 -4.29
C ALA A 173 6.44 -15.54 -3.16
N LYS A 174 6.11 -16.83 -3.03
CA LYS A 174 6.60 -17.74 -1.98
C LYS A 174 7.86 -18.53 -2.38
N ARG A 175 8.23 -18.55 -3.66
CA ARG A 175 9.38 -19.34 -4.17
C ARG A 175 10.62 -18.46 -4.35
N SER A 176 11.12 -17.88 -3.26
CA SER A 176 12.57 -17.73 -3.16
C SER A 176 13.15 -19.12 -2.86
N ILE A 177 13.95 -19.68 -3.77
CA ILE A 177 14.66 -20.97 -3.56
C ILE A 177 15.47 -20.98 -2.24
N THR A 178 15.83 -19.78 -1.76
CA THR A 178 16.60 -19.62 -0.52
C THR A 178 15.74 -19.48 0.74
N ASP A 179 14.42 -19.34 0.65
CA ASP A 179 13.52 -19.13 1.82
C ASP A 179 13.59 -20.28 2.86
N PRO A 180 13.57 -21.57 2.46
CA PRO A 180 13.73 -22.67 3.39
C PRO A 180 15.07 -22.62 4.14
N ILE A 181 16.15 -22.27 3.41
CA ILE A 181 17.51 -22.15 3.95
C ILE A 181 17.59 -20.95 4.90
N ARG A 182 16.95 -19.83 4.55
CA ARG A 182 16.94 -18.60 5.34
C ARG A 182 16.17 -18.79 6.64
N ARG A 183 15.03 -19.49 6.61
CA ARG A 183 14.27 -19.88 7.83
C ARG A 183 15.07 -20.82 8.71
N LEU A 184 15.82 -21.76 8.14
CA LEU A 184 16.72 -22.62 8.90
C LEU A 184 17.82 -21.79 9.58
N LYS A 185 18.43 -20.86 8.84
CA LYS A 185 19.49 -19.97 9.36
C LYS A 185 18.98 -19.11 10.52
N TYR A 186 17.82 -18.47 10.38
CA TYR A 186 17.21 -17.69 11.47
C TYR A 186 16.88 -18.53 12.70
N LYS A 187 16.41 -19.78 12.52
CA LYS A 187 16.14 -20.70 13.63
C LYS A 187 17.43 -21.13 14.35
N LEU A 188 18.51 -21.38 13.60
CA LEU A 188 19.83 -21.72 14.14
C LEU A 188 20.46 -20.54 14.89
N ASP A 189 20.43 -19.34 14.31
CA ASP A 189 20.95 -18.12 14.95
C ASP A 189 20.18 -17.79 16.24
N LYS A 190 18.85 -17.98 16.23
CA LYS A 190 18.02 -17.81 17.44
C LYS A 190 18.34 -18.84 18.52
N LYS A 191 18.61 -20.10 18.15
CA LYS A 191 19.02 -21.14 19.10
C LYS A 191 20.41 -20.87 19.68
N ARG A 192 21.38 -20.46 18.86
CA ARG A 192 22.73 -20.07 19.33
C ARG A 192 22.67 -18.92 20.32
N ARG A 193 21.97 -17.84 19.97
CA ARG A 193 21.79 -16.67 20.86
C ARG A 193 21.07 -16.99 22.17
N LYS A 194 20.15 -17.97 22.15
CA LYS A 194 19.46 -18.40 23.36
C LYS A 194 20.39 -19.21 24.27
N LYS A 195 21.20 -20.09 23.69
CA LYS A 195 22.20 -20.87 24.42
C LYS A 195 23.29 -19.98 25.03
N GLU A 196 23.82 -19.03 24.27
CA GLU A 196 24.81 -18.06 24.76
C GLU A 196 24.28 -17.26 25.97
N ARG A 197 23.00 -16.85 25.94
CA ARG A 197 22.36 -16.15 27.08
C ARG A 197 22.10 -17.04 28.29
N GLU A 198 21.88 -18.34 28.09
CA GLU A 198 21.70 -19.30 29.18
C GLU A 198 23.03 -19.65 29.83
N ASP A 199 24.11 -19.76 29.04
CA ASP A 199 25.47 -20.01 29.52
C ASP A 199 26.03 -18.79 30.29
N ASP A 200 25.74 -17.55 29.85
CA ASP A 200 26.12 -16.30 30.52
C ASP A 200 25.33 -16.04 31.82
N ALA A 201 24.18 -16.68 32.03
CA ALA A 201 23.35 -16.51 33.22
C ALA A 201 23.69 -17.49 34.36
N VAL A 202 24.55 -18.48 34.08
CA VAL A 202 24.94 -19.56 35.00
C VAL A 202 26.40 -19.45 35.45
N SER A 203 27.16 -18.48 34.91
CA SER A 203 28.51 -18.09 35.37
C SER A 203 28.47 -16.84 36.24
#